data_AF-A0A4Y9RRR6-F1
#
_entry.id   AF-A0A4Y9RRR6-F1
#
_cell.length_a   1.000
_cell.length_b   1.000
_cell.length_c   1.000
_cell.angle_alpha   90.00
_cell.angle_beta   90.00
_cell.angle_gamma   90.00
#
_symmetry.space_group_name_H-M   'P 1'
#
loop_
_entity.id
_entity.type
_entity.pdbx_description
1 polymer ?
#
loop_
_entity_poly.entity_id
_entity_poly.type
_entity_poly.pdbx_seq_one_letter_code
_entity_poly.pdbx_strand_id
1 'polypeptide(L)'
;MSCGLALSIALAMSNPAVALAADQPPAAVGAPISVAGEPLFADIISRSTSLKAMVDGWAAAKAADDAAFFTSQAFTGFKAQAEQLAALDMQGHLILKERGTDGDLKCILRGISEDMPKKVQAVQAAASPAERAVALSELSYLLNDNVEVITAPPQPEV
;
A
#
# COMPACT_ATOMS: atom_id res chain seq x y z
N MET A 1 -12.31 -33.59 -30.56
CA MET A 1 -11.78 -32.78 -29.44
C MET A 1 -11.33 -31.41 -29.98
N SER A 2 -12.25 -30.63 -30.55
CA SER A 2 -11.91 -29.37 -31.26
C SER A 2 -12.86 -28.20 -30.97
N CYS A 3 -13.94 -28.44 -30.23
CA CYS A 3 -14.91 -27.39 -29.89
C CYS A 3 -14.49 -26.55 -28.67
N GLY A 4 -13.59 -27.06 -27.81
CA GLY A 4 -13.13 -26.37 -26.61
C GLY A 4 -12.18 -25.20 -26.88
N LEU A 5 -11.29 -25.33 -27.88
CA LEU A 5 -10.34 -24.26 -28.24
C LEU A 5 -11.02 -23.10 -29.00
N ALA A 6 -12.05 -23.37 -29.78
CA ALA A 6 -12.77 -22.31 -30.49
C ALA A 6 -13.55 -21.40 -29.51
N LEU A 7 -14.07 -21.97 -28.41
CA LEU A 7 -14.85 -21.23 -27.43
C LEU A 7 -13.99 -20.31 -26.55
N SER A 8 -12.76 -20.73 -26.20
CA SER A 8 -11.84 -19.90 -25.40
C SER A 8 -11.26 -18.72 -26.18
N ILE A 9 -11.03 -18.86 -27.49
CA ILE A 9 -10.60 -17.74 -28.35
C ILE A 9 -11.74 -16.72 -28.50
N ALA A 10 -12.99 -17.16 -28.66
CA ALA A 10 -14.14 -16.27 -28.77
C ALA A 10 -14.43 -15.50 -27.45
N LEU A 11 -14.24 -16.13 -26.29
CA LEU A 11 -14.38 -15.48 -24.99
C LEU A 11 -13.26 -14.46 -24.70
N ALA A 12 -12.03 -14.73 -25.14
CA ALA A 12 -10.92 -13.81 -24.98
C ALA A 12 -11.11 -12.51 -25.81
N MET A 13 -11.72 -12.61 -27.00
CA MET A 13 -11.97 -11.48 -27.90
C MET A 13 -13.16 -10.60 -27.45
N SER A 14 -14.01 -11.10 -26.56
CA SER A 14 -15.15 -10.35 -25.99
C SER A 14 -14.86 -9.81 -24.59
N ASN A 15 -13.66 -10.07 -24.06
CA ASN A 15 -13.24 -9.54 -22.78
C ASN A 15 -12.72 -8.10 -22.97
N PRO A 16 -13.43 -7.08 -22.45
CA PRO A 16 -12.99 -5.69 -22.57
C PRO A 16 -11.61 -5.44 -21.93
N ALA A 17 -11.19 -6.29 -20.98
CA ALA A 17 -9.86 -6.22 -20.39
C ALA A 17 -8.74 -6.55 -21.41
N VAL A 18 -9.00 -7.42 -22.40
CA VAL A 18 -8.03 -7.76 -23.45
C VAL A 18 -7.89 -6.62 -24.46
N ALA A 19 -8.99 -5.97 -24.80
CA ALA A 19 -8.97 -4.78 -25.67
C ALA A 19 -8.23 -3.61 -25.01
N LEU A 20 -8.44 -3.37 -23.71
CA LEU A 20 -7.73 -2.34 -22.96
C LEU A 20 -6.24 -2.64 -22.78
N ALA A 21 -5.86 -3.91 -22.63
CA ALA A 21 -4.45 -4.31 -22.53
C ALA A 21 -3.71 -4.18 -23.87
N ALA A 22 -4.40 -4.35 -25.01
CA ALA A 22 -3.81 -4.21 -26.34
C ALA A 22 -3.56 -2.74 -26.74
N ASP A 23 -4.30 -1.80 -26.16
CA ASP A 23 -4.14 -0.35 -26.39
C ASP A 23 -3.02 0.27 -25.56
N GLN A 24 -2.40 -0.47 -24.62
CA GLN A 24 -1.25 0.03 -23.89
C GLN A 24 -0.01 0.08 -24.78
N PRO A 25 0.70 1.23 -24.84
CA PRO A 25 1.99 1.30 -25.50
C PRO A 25 2.92 0.21 -24.96
N PRO A 26 3.71 -0.47 -25.80
CA PRO A 26 4.69 -1.42 -25.32
C PRO A 26 5.62 -0.72 -24.33
N ALA A 27 5.89 -1.39 -23.20
CA ALA A 27 6.82 -0.89 -22.20
C ALA A 27 8.15 -0.51 -22.87
N ALA A 28 8.66 0.68 -22.57
CA ALA A 28 9.94 1.13 -23.11
C ALA A 28 11.03 0.11 -22.77
N VAL A 29 11.90 -0.20 -23.73
CA VAL A 29 13.03 -1.10 -23.50
C VAL A 29 13.91 -0.50 -22.41
N GLY A 30 14.06 -1.23 -21.30
CA GLY A 30 14.81 -0.76 -20.12
C GLY A 30 13.97 -0.07 -19.04
N ALA A 31 12.64 0.03 -19.20
CA ALA A 31 11.78 0.45 -18.09
C ALA A 31 11.94 -0.52 -16.90
N PRO A 32 12.08 -0.02 -15.66
CA PRO A 32 12.15 -0.90 -14.51
C PRO A 32 10.88 -1.75 -14.43
N ILE A 33 11.03 -2.99 -13.98
CA ILE A 33 9.89 -3.91 -13.84
C ILE A 33 9.11 -3.51 -12.59
N SER A 34 7.79 -3.34 -12.72
CA SER A 34 6.92 -3.07 -11.57
C SER A 34 6.95 -4.26 -10.61
N VAL A 35 7.13 -3.96 -9.33
CA VAL A 35 7.10 -4.96 -8.26
C VAL A 35 5.69 -5.16 -7.70
N ALA A 36 4.70 -4.36 -8.12
CA ALA A 36 3.35 -4.35 -7.54
C ALA A 36 2.63 -5.72 -7.61
N GLY A 37 2.94 -6.53 -8.62
CA GLY A 37 2.38 -7.88 -8.77
C GLY A 37 3.13 -8.97 -7.99
N GLU A 38 4.27 -8.66 -7.38
CA GLU A 38 5.02 -9.64 -6.61
C GLU A 38 4.34 -9.89 -5.25
N PRO A 39 4.32 -11.14 -4.73
CA PRO A 39 3.52 -11.50 -3.56
C PRO A 39 3.73 -10.63 -2.32
N LEU A 40 4.99 -10.25 -2.02
CA LEU A 40 5.30 -9.39 -0.88
C LEU A 40 4.66 -8.00 -1.02
N PHE A 41 4.86 -7.36 -2.18
CA PHE A 41 4.40 -6.00 -2.42
C PHE A 41 2.88 -5.95 -2.58
N ALA A 42 2.28 -6.98 -3.16
CA ALA A 42 0.82 -7.14 -3.19
C ALA A 42 0.23 -7.26 -1.77
N ASP A 43 0.90 -7.96 -0.85
CA ASP A 43 0.47 -8.04 0.55
C ASP A 43 0.60 -6.68 1.26
N ILE A 44 1.71 -5.97 1.03
CA ILE A 44 1.92 -4.60 1.54
C ILE A 44 0.80 -3.66 1.08
N ILE A 45 0.46 -3.67 -0.22
CA ILE A 45 -0.64 -2.88 -0.78
C ILE A 45 -1.95 -3.22 -0.07
N SER A 46 -2.32 -4.50 -0.02
CA SER A 46 -3.58 -4.97 0.58
C SER A 46 -3.72 -4.55 2.04
N ARG A 47 -2.64 -4.69 2.84
CA ARG A 47 -2.61 -4.30 4.24
C ARG A 47 -2.69 -2.79 4.41
N SER A 48 -1.94 -2.04 3.62
CA SER A 48 -1.95 -0.57 3.65
C SER A 48 -3.34 -0.02 3.33
N THR A 49 -4.00 -0.54 2.27
CA THR A 49 -5.37 -0.19 1.93
C THR A 49 -6.34 -0.49 3.07
N SER A 50 -6.23 -1.67 3.68
CA SER A 50 -7.11 -2.09 4.78
C SER A 50 -6.96 -1.20 6.02
N LEU A 51 -5.71 -0.92 6.41
CA LEU A 51 -5.40 -0.03 7.55
C LEU A 51 -5.84 1.40 7.27
N LYS A 52 -5.65 1.90 6.05
CA LYS A 52 -6.13 3.23 5.66
C LYS A 52 -7.64 3.33 5.80
N ALA A 53 -8.39 2.34 5.31
CA ALA A 53 -9.85 2.32 5.44
C ALA A 53 -10.31 2.35 6.91
N MET A 54 -9.59 1.67 7.82
CA MET A 54 -9.87 1.75 9.26
C MET A 54 -9.63 3.16 9.81
N VAL A 55 -8.49 3.77 9.48
CA VAL A 55 -8.13 5.13 9.93
C VAL A 55 -9.14 6.16 9.40
N ASP A 56 -9.51 6.08 8.13
CA ASP A 56 -10.51 6.97 7.51
C ASP A 56 -11.89 6.79 8.17
N GLY A 57 -12.28 5.55 8.48
CA GLY A 57 -13.50 5.25 9.21
C GLY A 57 -13.52 5.86 10.62
N TRP A 58 -12.40 5.78 11.34
CA TRP A 58 -12.28 6.41 12.66
C TRP A 58 -12.32 7.92 12.61
N ALA A 59 -11.67 8.53 11.61
CA ALA A 59 -11.70 9.98 11.41
C ALA A 59 -13.13 10.45 11.11
N ALA A 60 -13.85 9.76 10.21
CA ALA A 60 -15.23 10.10 9.87
C ALA A 60 -16.20 9.95 11.05
N ALA A 61 -16.05 8.87 11.84
CA ALA A 61 -16.88 8.60 13.00
C ALA A 61 -16.45 9.36 14.27
N LYS A 62 -15.32 10.07 14.24
CA LYS A 62 -14.64 10.59 15.43
C LYS A 62 -14.44 9.53 16.52
N ALA A 63 -14.19 8.28 16.11
CA ALA A 63 -14.10 7.14 17.02
C ALA A 63 -12.99 7.33 18.06
N ALA A 64 -11.91 8.00 17.66
CA ALA A 64 -10.75 8.25 18.52
C ALA A 64 -10.97 9.35 19.59
N ASP A 65 -12.14 10.00 19.60
CA ASP A 65 -12.54 10.94 20.67
C ASP A 65 -13.16 10.22 21.88
N ASP A 66 -13.50 8.94 21.75
CA ASP A 66 -13.93 8.11 22.86
C ASP A 66 -12.75 7.83 23.83
N ALA A 67 -12.98 8.00 25.13
CA ALA A 67 -11.97 7.81 26.16
C ALA A 67 -11.40 6.38 26.22
N ALA A 68 -12.17 5.38 25.82
CA ALA A 68 -11.76 3.98 25.78
C ALA A 68 -11.15 3.56 24.44
N PHE A 69 -11.10 4.45 23.43
CA PHE A 69 -10.63 4.10 22.09
C PHE A 69 -9.21 3.49 22.10
N PHE A 70 -8.28 4.12 22.82
CA PHE A 70 -6.87 3.71 22.83
C PHE A 70 -6.58 2.44 23.63
N THR A 71 -7.53 1.98 24.46
CA THR A 71 -7.46 0.69 25.16
C THR A 71 -8.36 -0.36 24.51
N SER A 72 -9.09 0.01 23.44
CA SER A 72 -9.97 -0.90 22.72
C SER A 72 -9.18 -1.99 21.98
N GLN A 73 -9.86 -3.11 21.72
CA GLN A 73 -9.32 -4.18 20.88
C GLN A 73 -9.08 -3.70 19.44
N ALA A 74 -9.91 -2.78 18.93
CA ALA A 74 -9.77 -2.24 17.58
C ALA A 74 -8.43 -1.51 17.42
N PHE A 75 -8.12 -0.58 18.34
CA PHE A 75 -6.86 0.15 18.28
C PHE A 75 -5.65 -0.75 18.59
N THR A 76 -5.77 -1.67 19.56
CA THR A 76 -4.69 -2.61 19.89
C THR A 76 -4.36 -3.53 18.71
N GLY A 77 -5.37 -4.07 18.03
CA GLY A 77 -5.20 -4.90 16.84
C GLY A 77 -4.61 -4.11 15.67
N PHE A 78 -5.02 -2.86 15.49
CA PHE A 78 -4.47 -1.97 14.48
C PHE A 78 -2.98 -1.70 14.70
N LYS A 79 -2.55 -1.41 15.94
CA LYS A 79 -1.12 -1.20 16.25
C LYS A 79 -0.27 -2.40 15.82
N ALA A 80 -0.71 -3.60 16.19
CA ALA A 80 0.00 -4.82 15.81
C ALA A 80 0.07 -5.02 14.29
N GLN A 81 -1.00 -4.69 13.57
CA GLN A 81 -1.02 -4.77 12.10
C GLN A 81 -0.13 -3.70 11.45
N ALA A 82 -0.09 -2.48 11.99
CA ALA A 82 0.78 -1.41 11.52
C ALA A 82 2.27 -1.75 11.75
N GLU A 83 2.62 -2.36 12.89
CA GLU A 83 3.97 -2.87 13.16
C GLU A 83 4.37 -3.99 12.17
N GLN A 84 3.44 -4.90 11.86
CA GLN A 84 3.66 -5.93 10.84
C GLN A 84 3.86 -5.33 9.46
N LEU A 85 3.05 -4.34 9.08
CA LEU A 85 3.20 -3.64 7.80
C LEU A 85 4.57 -2.96 7.70
N ALA A 86 4.97 -2.21 8.73
CA ALA A 86 6.28 -1.58 8.78
C ALA A 86 7.43 -2.59 8.62
N ALA A 87 7.31 -3.78 9.21
CA ALA A 87 8.29 -4.85 9.05
C ALA A 87 8.33 -5.39 7.60
N LEU A 88 7.19 -5.50 6.92
CA LEU A 88 7.12 -5.89 5.51
C LEU A 88 7.74 -4.82 4.61
N ASP A 89 7.52 -3.52 4.90
CA ASP A 89 8.16 -2.43 4.15
C ASP A 89 9.69 -2.49 4.28
N MET A 90 10.21 -2.74 5.49
CA MET A 90 11.64 -2.95 5.71
C MET A 90 12.15 -4.20 4.96
N GLN A 91 11.36 -5.28 4.93
CA GLN A 91 11.70 -6.46 4.14
C GLN A 91 11.76 -6.15 2.64
N GLY A 92 10.80 -5.38 2.12
CA GLY A 92 10.78 -4.89 0.74
C GLY A 92 12.03 -4.06 0.42
N HIS A 93 12.41 -3.12 1.30
CA HIS A 93 13.65 -2.38 1.21
C HIS A 93 14.88 -3.31 1.06
N LEU A 94 15.01 -4.31 1.93
CA LEU A 94 16.15 -5.22 1.94
C LEU A 94 16.22 -6.09 0.67
N ILE A 95 15.08 -6.57 0.18
CA ILE A 95 15.02 -7.36 -1.06
C ILE A 95 15.41 -6.52 -2.27
N LEU A 96 14.89 -5.29 -2.38
CA LEU A 96 15.26 -4.39 -3.48
C LEU A 96 16.74 -4.00 -3.43
N LYS A 97 17.28 -3.83 -2.21
CA LYS A 97 18.72 -3.62 -2.00
C LYS A 97 19.55 -4.80 -2.49
N GLU A 98 19.17 -6.03 -2.15
CA GLU A 98 19.87 -7.26 -2.54
C GLU A 98 19.86 -7.47 -4.05
N ARG A 99 18.75 -7.13 -4.72
CA ARG A 99 18.62 -7.19 -6.20
C ARG A 99 19.47 -6.15 -6.94
N GLY A 100 20.10 -5.21 -6.21
CA GLY A 100 20.80 -4.10 -6.82
C GLY A 100 19.86 -3.12 -7.53
N THR A 101 18.56 -3.09 -7.16
CA THR A 101 17.62 -2.11 -7.70
C THR A 101 18.02 -0.73 -7.19
N ASP A 102 18.31 0.19 -8.12
CA ASP A 102 18.80 1.53 -7.80
C ASP A 102 17.73 2.63 -7.84
N GLY A 103 16.46 2.23 -7.71
CA GLY A 103 15.32 3.16 -7.68
C GLY A 103 14.96 3.68 -6.29
N ASP A 104 14.30 4.84 -6.28
CA ASP A 104 13.81 5.53 -5.07
C ASP A 104 12.93 4.66 -4.19
N LEU A 105 12.17 3.73 -4.78
CA LEU A 105 11.25 2.83 -4.08
C LEU A 105 11.91 2.13 -2.88
N LYS A 106 13.15 1.65 -3.05
CA LYS A 106 13.92 1.01 -1.98
C LYS A 106 14.06 1.94 -0.77
N CYS A 107 14.44 3.19 -0.98
CA CYS A 107 14.65 4.17 0.08
C CYS A 107 13.32 4.64 0.68
N ILE A 108 12.30 4.79 -0.14
CA ILE A 108 10.94 5.15 0.27
C ILE A 108 10.36 4.11 1.23
N LEU A 109 10.45 2.81 0.90
CA LEU A 109 9.95 1.74 1.78
C LEU A 109 10.65 1.74 3.15
N ARG A 110 11.94 2.06 3.20
CA ARG A 110 12.65 2.24 4.47
C ARG A 110 12.06 3.41 5.27
N GLY A 111 11.85 4.55 4.62
CA GLY A 111 11.26 5.74 5.25
C GLY A 111 9.87 5.46 5.81
N ILE A 112 9.00 4.80 5.02
CA ILE A 112 7.65 4.44 5.43
C ILE A 112 7.68 3.49 6.63
N SER A 113 8.53 2.45 6.58
CA SER A 113 8.74 1.53 7.71
C SER A 113 9.11 2.26 9.01
N GLU A 114 10.04 3.21 8.92
CA GLU A 114 10.53 3.97 10.08
C GLU A 114 9.49 4.99 10.59
N ASP A 115 8.64 5.53 9.72
CA ASP A 115 7.64 6.54 10.08
C ASP A 115 6.30 5.97 10.56
N MET A 116 5.94 4.76 10.13
CA MET A 116 4.72 4.06 10.55
C MET A 116 4.53 4.04 12.09
N PRO A 117 5.48 3.54 12.91
CA PRO A 117 5.32 3.54 14.36
C PRO A 117 5.23 4.96 14.95
N LYS A 118 5.90 5.95 14.34
CA LYS A 118 5.86 7.35 14.79
C LYS A 118 4.48 7.96 14.55
N LYS A 119 3.86 7.72 13.39
CA LYS A 119 2.52 8.21 13.06
C LYS A 119 1.46 7.57 13.94
N VAL A 120 1.56 6.26 14.21
CA VAL A 120 0.67 5.58 15.17
C VAL A 120 0.82 6.17 16.58
N GLN A 121 2.05 6.43 17.02
CA GLN A 121 2.31 7.06 18.32
C GLN A 121 1.75 8.48 18.38
N ALA A 122 1.87 9.27 17.31
CA ALA A 122 1.32 10.63 17.24
C ALA A 122 -0.21 10.64 17.42
N VAL A 123 -0.94 9.69 16.83
CA VAL A 123 -2.39 9.55 17.04
C VAL A 123 -2.71 9.28 18.52
N GLN A 124 -1.92 8.42 19.17
CA GLN A 124 -2.10 8.09 20.58
C GLN A 124 -1.71 9.23 21.53
N ALA A 125 -0.70 10.03 21.17
CA ALA A 125 -0.15 11.10 22.00
C ALA A 125 -0.86 12.45 21.83
N ALA A 126 -1.71 12.60 20.81
CA ALA A 126 -2.45 13.83 20.55
C ALA A 126 -3.32 14.24 21.76
N ALA A 127 -3.13 15.48 22.23
CA ALA A 127 -3.73 15.98 23.47
C ALA A 127 -5.13 16.56 23.24
N SER A 128 -5.47 16.90 22.01
CA SER A 128 -6.78 17.45 21.65
C SER A 128 -7.43 16.71 20.48
N PRO A 129 -8.77 16.77 20.34
CA PRO A 129 -9.47 16.22 19.18
C PRO A 129 -8.94 16.78 17.84
N ALA A 130 -8.54 18.06 17.81
CA ALA A 130 -8.00 18.69 16.61
C ALA A 130 -6.62 18.12 16.24
N GLU A 131 -5.71 18.00 17.21
CA GLU A 131 -4.40 17.34 17.00
C GLU A 131 -4.57 15.89 16.56
N ARG A 132 -5.56 15.19 17.13
CA ARG A 132 -5.84 13.79 16.79
C ARG A 132 -6.35 13.64 15.37
N ALA A 133 -7.22 14.55 14.91
CA ALA A 133 -7.68 14.58 13.54
C ALA A 133 -6.52 14.80 12.54
N VAL A 134 -5.58 15.69 12.87
CA VAL A 134 -4.37 15.89 12.07
C VAL A 134 -3.51 14.62 12.05
N ALA A 135 -3.24 14.01 13.20
CA ALA A 135 -2.43 12.79 13.27
C ALA A 135 -3.07 11.61 12.52
N LEU A 136 -4.41 11.45 12.58
CA LEU A 136 -5.14 10.45 11.81
C LEU A 136 -5.03 10.71 10.30
N SER A 137 -5.13 11.98 9.88
CA SER A 137 -4.95 12.37 8.48
C SER A 137 -3.54 12.03 7.98
N GLU A 138 -2.50 12.38 8.74
CA GLU A 138 -1.11 12.05 8.39
C GLU A 138 -0.85 10.54 8.33
N LEU A 139 -1.42 9.77 9.26
CA LEU A 139 -1.33 8.31 9.22
C LEU A 139 -2.06 7.73 8.00
N SER A 140 -3.22 8.29 7.65
CA SER A 140 -3.96 7.92 6.44
C SER A 140 -3.16 8.21 5.17
N TYR A 141 -2.49 9.36 5.09
CA TYR A 141 -1.61 9.70 3.98
C TYR A 141 -0.41 8.76 3.88
N LEU A 142 0.27 8.46 4.99
CA LEU A 142 1.39 7.50 4.97
C LEU A 142 0.97 6.12 4.44
N LEU A 143 -0.20 5.63 4.87
CA LEU A 143 -0.74 4.36 4.40
C LEU A 143 -1.13 4.41 2.92
N ASN A 144 -1.59 5.56 2.42
CA ASN A 144 -1.85 5.78 1.01
C ASN A 144 -0.56 5.82 0.19
N ASP A 145 0.45 6.56 0.66
CA ASP A 145 1.76 6.68 0.01
C ASP A 145 2.38 5.31 -0.20
N ASN A 146 2.26 4.40 0.78
CA ASN A 146 2.78 3.05 0.65
C ASN A 146 2.15 2.28 -0.54
N VAL A 147 0.88 2.51 -0.82
CA VAL A 147 0.20 1.94 -1.99
C VAL A 147 0.67 2.64 -3.27
N GLU A 148 0.66 3.96 -3.28
CA GLU A 148 0.96 4.76 -4.47
C GLU A 148 2.39 4.55 -4.96
N VAL A 149 3.37 4.47 -4.05
CA VAL A 149 4.78 4.32 -4.44
C VAL A 149 5.09 2.93 -5.00
N ILE A 150 4.39 1.89 -4.54
CA ILE A 150 4.55 0.53 -5.06
C ILE A 150 3.85 0.37 -6.42
N THR A 151 2.67 0.98 -6.58
CA THR A 151 1.84 0.85 -7.79
C THR A 151 2.19 1.86 -8.86
N ALA A 152 2.93 2.92 -8.52
CA ALA A 152 3.41 3.92 -9.45
C ALA A 152 4.18 3.26 -10.61
N PRO A 153 3.98 3.74 -11.85
CA PRO A 153 4.82 3.33 -12.96
C PRO A 153 6.29 3.55 -12.61
N PRO A 154 7.16 2.56 -12.83
CA PRO A 154 8.57 2.71 -12.49
C PRO A 154 9.19 3.89 -13.23
N GLN A 155 9.82 4.78 -12.49
CA GLN A 155 10.44 5.98 -13.05
C GLN A 155 11.78 5.63 -13.69
N PRO A 156 12.20 6.32 -14.77
CA PRO A 156 13.56 6.21 -15.29
C PRO A 156 14.59 6.60 -14.22
N GLU A 157 15.76 5.98 -14.27
CA GLU A 157 16.91 6.42 -13.45
C GLU A 157 17.32 7.84 -13.88
N VAL A 158 17.65 8.70 -12.91
CA VAL A 158 18.09 10.09 -13.12
C VAL A 158 19.60 10.22 -13.28
#